data_AF-A0A1L0BBN5-F1
#
_entry.id   AF-A0A1L0BBN5-F1
#
_cell.length_a   1.000
_cell.length_b   1.000
_cell.length_c   1.000
_cell.angle_alpha   90.00
_cell.angle_beta   90.00
_cell.angle_gamma   90.00
#
_symmetry.space_group_name_H-M   'P 1'
#
loop_
_entity.id
_entity.type
_entity.pdbx_description
1 polymer ?
#
loop_
_entity_poly.entity_id
_entity_poly.type
_entity_poly.pdbx_seq_one_letter_code
_entity_poly.pdbx_strand_id
1 'polypeptide(L)'
;MEKYLLSICLGGNSTLFAMKEYPEYFDDIKAIVLLQPISMKCFVDQFIKRENLDYDAVLEYMEKKILEGSSFKLDDFSVVEVASGCKIPTKVLQVKKDILTDIQNVQDVFDNLATDKKELFWIEDTEIRFQGYNYLGKEPKQMLDWFAKF
;
A
#
# COMPACT_ATOMS: atom_id res chain seq x y z
N MET A 1 18.58 20.26 2.63
CA MET A 1 18.13 19.44 1.47
C MET A 1 16.75 18.93 1.84
N GLU A 2 15.76 19.13 0.97
CA GLU A 2 14.42 18.61 1.19
C GLU A 2 14.39 17.10 0.91
N LYS A 3 13.65 16.34 1.72
CA LYS A 3 13.54 14.89 1.61
C LYS A 3 12.09 14.49 1.35
N TYR A 4 11.92 13.60 0.39
CA TYR A 4 10.64 13.06 -0.04
C TYR A 4 10.76 11.55 -0.17
N LEU A 5 9.65 10.84 -0.02
CA LEU A 5 9.61 9.38 -0.17
C LEU A 5 8.71 8.97 -1.33
N LEU A 6 9.26 8.15 -2.23
CA LEU A 6 8.47 7.32 -3.14
C LEU A 6 8.52 5.89 -2.59
N SER A 7 7.37 5.36 -2.17
CA SER A 7 7.28 4.02 -1.59
C SER A 7 6.32 3.16 -2.40
N ILE A 8 6.86 2.08 -2.98
CA ILE A 8 6.17 1.26 -3.98
C ILE A 8 5.83 -0.10 -3.38
N CYS A 9 4.57 -0.53 -3.47
CA CYS A 9 4.09 -1.83 -3.04
C CYS A 9 4.51 -2.16 -1.61
N LEU A 10 5.25 -3.27 -1.41
CA LEU A 10 5.79 -3.68 -0.11
C LEU A 10 6.72 -2.63 0.49
N GLY A 11 7.39 -1.80 -0.31
CA GLY A 11 8.11 -0.65 0.19
C GLY A 11 7.19 0.39 0.84
N GLY A 12 5.98 0.59 0.28
CA GLY A 12 4.91 1.38 0.89
C GLY A 12 4.46 0.80 2.23
N ASN A 13 4.29 -0.53 2.28
CA ASN A 13 3.95 -1.21 3.53
C ASN A 13 5.03 -1.00 4.59
N SER A 14 6.29 -1.30 4.25
CA SER A 14 7.41 -1.13 5.17
C SER A 14 7.55 0.32 5.65
N THR A 15 7.33 1.32 4.78
CA THR A 15 7.30 2.73 5.18
C THR A 15 6.21 2.99 6.22
N LEU A 16 4.98 2.51 6.01
CA LEU A 16 3.87 2.72 6.94
C LEU A 16 4.09 2.02 8.28
N PHE A 17 4.60 0.79 8.28
CA PHE A 17 5.01 0.10 9.51
C PHE A 17 6.10 0.88 10.24
N ALA A 18 7.14 1.34 9.53
CA ALA A 18 8.21 2.12 10.14
C ALA A 18 7.72 3.46 10.70
N MET A 19 6.79 4.14 10.03
CA MET A 19 6.19 5.38 10.53
C MET A 19 5.31 5.16 11.76
N LYS A 20 4.65 3.99 11.86
CA LYS A 20 3.86 3.62 13.03
C LYS A 20 4.76 3.36 14.26
N GLU A 21 5.84 2.62 14.06
CA GLU A 21 6.72 2.17 15.15
C GLU A 21 7.80 3.20 15.54
N TYR A 22 8.35 3.90 14.55
CA TYR A 22 9.49 4.82 14.71
C TYR A 22 9.25 6.16 13.99
N PRO A 23 8.20 6.92 14.37
CA PRO A 23 7.84 8.16 13.69
C PRO A 23 8.95 9.21 13.67
N GLU A 24 9.85 9.22 14.65
CA GLU A 24 10.95 10.18 14.79
C GLU A 24 11.94 10.16 13.61
N TYR A 25 12.05 9.03 12.89
CA TYR A 25 12.92 8.95 11.71
C TYR A 25 12.31 9.61 10.47
N PHE A 26 11.09 10.12 10.57
CA PHE A 26 10.35 10.73 9.46
C PHE A 26 10.06 12.22 9.65
N ASP A 27 10.58 12.83 10.73
CA ASP A 27 10.36 14.25 11.04
C ASP A 27 10.87 15.22 9.96
N ASP A 28 11.85 14.80 9.16
CA ASP A 28 12.43 15.61 8.07
C ASP A 28 11.93 15.23 6.67
N ILE A 29 10.96 14.32 6.57
CA ILE A 29 10.30 13.95 5.31
C ILE A 29 9.10 14.88 5.06
N LYS A 30 9.14 15.59 3.93
CA LYS A 30 8.15 16.61 3.57
C LYS A 30 6.85 16.03 3.02
N ALA A 31 6.94 14.98 2.21
CA ALA A 31 5.79 14.31 1.63
C ALA A 31 6.13 12.89 1.15
N ILE A 32 5.10 12.06 0.99
CA ILE A 32 5.18 10.70 0.47
C ILE A 32 4.29 10.55 -0.77
N VAL A 33 4.77 9.76 -1.72
CA VAL A 33 3.93 9.08 -2.71
C VAL A 33 3.91 7.58 -2.41
N LEU A 34 2.73 7.07 -2.04
CA LEU A 34 2.46 5.65 -1.82
C LEU A 34 1.87 5.03 -3.09
N LEU A 35 2.66 4.23 -3.79
CA LEU A 35 2.23 3.57 -5.02
C LEU A 35 1.82 2.14 -4.74
N GLN A 36 0.51 1.89 -4.79
CA GLN A 36 -0.13 0.59 -4.63
C GLN A 36 0.22 -0.12 -3.32
N PRO A 37 -0.01 0.46 -2.12
CA PRO A 37 0.10 -0.29 -0.88
C PRO A 37 -0.88 -1.47 -0.86
N ILE A 38 -0.59 -2.55 -0.13
CA ILE A 38 -1.46 -3.73 -0.13
C ILE A 38 -1.33 -4.54 1.15
N SER A 39 -2.46 -4.95 1.74
CA SER A 39 -2.45 -5.89 2.87
C SER A 39 -2.31 -7.33 2.38
N MET A 40 -1.50 -8.16 3.05
CA MET A 40 -1.23 -9.53 2.60
C MET A 40 -2.51 -10.36 2.48
N LYS A 41 -3.42 -10.25 3.46
CA LYS A 41 -4.72 -10.93 3.44
C LYS A 41 -5.53 -10.60 2.18
N CYS A 42 -5.59 -9.33 1.80
CA CYS A 42 -6.31 -8.90 0.59
C CYS A 42 -5.76 -9.58 -0.68
N PHE A 43 -4.42 -9.70 -0.78
CA PHE A 43 -3.77 -10.39 -1.89
C PHE A 43 -4.12 -11.89 -1.91
N VAL A 44 -4.17 -12.54 -0.75
CA VAL A 44 -4.58 -13.96 -0.61
C VAL A 44 -6.05 -14.15 -0.98
N ASP A 45 -6.95 -13.29 -0.48
CA ASP A 45 -8.39 -13.37 -0.76
C ASP A 45 -8.67 -13.24 -2.27
N GLN A 46 -8.00 -12.32 -2.97
CA GLN A 46 -8.12 -12.18 -4.43
C GLN A 46 -7.55 -13.36 -5.19
N PHE A 47 -6.43 -13.93 -4.72
CA PHE A 47 -5.87 -15.14 -5.31
C PHE A 47 -6.85 -16.32 -5.23
N ILE A 48 -7.41 -16.58 -4.04
CA ILE A 48 -8.41 -17.64 -3.83
C ILE A 48 -9.60 -17.46 -4.77
N LYS A 49 -10.14 -16.24 -4.84
CA LYS A 49 -11.28 -15.89 -5.68
C LYS A 49 -10.98 -16.11 -7.16
N ARG A 50 -9.82 -15.67 -7.64
CA ARG A 50 -9.42 -15.75 -9.05
C ARG A 50 -9.22 -17.19 -9.51
N GLU A 51 -8.59 -18.01 -8.66
CA GLU A 51 -8.29 -19.41 -8.95
C GLU A 51 -9.47 -20.36 -8.60
N ASN A 52 -10.57 -19.82 -8.04
CA ASN A 52 -11.74 -20.58 -7.61
C ASN A 52 -11.36 -21.74 -6.65
N LEU A 53 -10.55 -21.43 -5.65
CA LEU A 53 -10.08 -22.37 -4.64
C LEU A 53 -10.99 -22.40 -3.42
N ASP A 54 -10.87 -23.46 -2.62
CA ASP A 54 -11.50 -23.54 -1.30
C ASP A 54 -10.91 -22.48 -0.38
N TYR A 55 -11.77 -21.57 0.09
CA TYR A 55 -11.36 -20.41 0.87
C TYR A 55 -10.73 -20.80 2.21
N ASP A 56 -11.42 -21.65 2.97
CA ASP A 56 -10.99 -22.02 4.32
C ASP A 56 -9.71 -22.86 4.26
N ALA A 57 -9.63 -23.79 3.31
CA ALA A 57 -8.45 -24.65 3.16
C ALA A 57 -7.19 -23.86 2.77
N VAL A 58 -7.31 -22.89 1.83
CA VAL A 58 -6.18 -22.05 1.44
C VAL A 58 -5.80 -21.07 2.55
N LEU A 59 -6.77 -20.48 3.23
CA LEU A 59 -6.50 -19.55 4.33
C LEU A 59 -5.78 -20.25 5.49
N GLU A 60 -6.24 -21.43 5.91
CA GLU A 60 -5.57 -22.24 6.94
C GLU A 60 -4.14 -22.60 6.53
N TYR A 61 -3.94 -23.00 5.27
CA TYR A 61 -2.62 -23.31 4.75
C TYR A 61 -1.69 -22.08 4.77
N MET A 62 -2.17 -20.93 4.33
CA MET A 62 -1.39 -19.69 4.30
C MET A 62 -1.04 -19.21 5.72
N GLU A 63 -2.00 -19.20 6.64
CA GLU A 63 -1.76 -18.85 8.05
C GLU A 63 -0.69 -19.74 8.66
N LYS A 64 -0.79 -21.07 8.47
CA LYS A 64 0.19 -22.01 8.96
C LYS A 64 1.59 -21.73 8.38
N LYS A 65 1.70 -21.50 7.07
CA LYS A 65 2.99 -21.28 6.42
C LYS A 65 3.65 -19.96 6.80
N ILE A 66 2.86 -18.90 6.95
CA ILE A 66 3.35 -17.61 7.41
C ILE A 66 3.83 -17.72 8.86
N LEU A 67 3.06 -18.38 9.73
CA LEU A 67 3.45 -18.58 11.13
C LEU A 67 4.73 -19.41 11.25
N GLU A 68 4.83 -20.54 10.53
CA GLU A 68 6.04 -21.37 10.49
C GLU A 68 7.27 -20.62 9.98
N GLY A 69 7.10 -19.75 8.97
CA GLY A 69 8.22 -19.06 8.31
C GLY A 69 8.65 -17.75 8.97
N SER A 70 7.76 -17.10 9.72
CA SER A 70 7.98 -15.72 10.20
C SER A 70 7.61 -15.48 11.67
N SER A 71 6.90 -16.41 12.31
CA SER A 71 6.25 -16.23 13.62
C SER A 71 5.16 -15.15 13.67
N PHE A 72 4.79 -14.56 12.53
CA PHE A 72 3.65 -13.65 12.39
C PHE A 72 2.41 -14.39 11.86
N LYS A 73 1.24 -13.80 12.08
CA LYS A 73 -0.03 -14.19 11.48
C LYS A 73 -0.27 -13.38 10.21
N LEU A 74 -1.20 -13.85 9.38
CA LEU A 74 -1.57 -13.17 8.14
C LEU A 74 -2.03 -11.71 8.39
N ASP A 75 -2.82 -11.49 9.44
CA ASP A 75 -3.35 -10.17 9.79
C ASP A 75 -2.28 -9.22 10.32
N ASP A 76 -1.15 -9.73 10.83
CA ASP A 76 -0.03 -8.88 11.27
C ASP A 76 0.62 -8.11 10.08
N PHE A 77 0.31 -8.51 8.85
CA PHE A 77 0.72 -7.81 7.62
C PHE A 77 -0.37 -6.87 7.06
N SER A 78 -1.33 -6.47 7.90
CA SER A 78 -2.36 -5.50 7.56
C SER A 78 -1.79 -4.09 7.46
N VAL A 79 -1.74 -3.55 6.24
CA VAL A 79 -1.26 -2.18 6.04
C VAL A 79 -2.32 -1.13 6.41
N VAL A 80 -3.59 -1.54 6.42
CA VAL A 80 -4.73 -0.71 6.84
C VAL A 80 -4.62 -0.31 8.31
N GLU A 81 -4.16 -1.22 9.17
CA GLU A 81 -4.04 -0.98 10.61
C GLU A 81 -2.92 0.02 10.95
N VAL A 82 -1.83 -0.03 10.20
CA VAL A 82 -0.66 0.84 10.42
C VAL A 82 -0.71 2.16 9.66
N ALA A 83 -1.63 2.34 8.71
CA ALA A 83 -1.78 3.57 7.92
C ALA A 83 -1.96 4.83 8.80
N SER A 84 -2.58 4.68 9.98
CA SER A 84 -2.74 5.74 10.98
C SER A 84 -1.42 6.29 11.56
N GLY A 85 -0.30 5.57 11.36
CA GLY A 85 1.04 6.05 11.69
C GLY A 85 1.51 7.19 10.77
N CYS A 86 0.98 7.27 9.55
CA CYS A 86 1.40 8.27 8.58
C CYS A 86 0.65 9.61 8.78
N LYS A 87 1.39 10.61 9.26
CA LYS A 87 0.86 11.95 9.59
C LYS A 87 1.31 13.06 8.63
N ILE A 88 2.18 12.73 7.67
CA ILE A 88 2.75 13.68 6.72
C ILE A 88 1.95 13.69 5.40
N PRO A 89 2.06 14.76 4.58
CA PRO A 89 1.38 14.82 3.30
C PRO A 89 1.60 13.58 2.44
N THR A 90 0.53 12.87 2.09
CA THR A 90 0.60 11.59 1.40
C THR A 90 -0.30 11.54 0.16
N LYS A 91 0.28 11.18 -0.98
CA LYS A 91 -0.48 10.85 -2.20
C LYS A 91 -0.48 9.36 -2.43
N VAL A 92 -1.66 8.76 -2.56
CA VAL A 92 -1.83 7.35 -2.85
C VAL A 92 -2.16 7.19 -4.33
N LEU A 93 -1.47 6.30 -5.02
CA LEU A 93 -1.77 5.91 -6.40
C LEU A 93 -2.11 4.43 -6.45
N GLN A 94 -3.20 4.06 -7.13
CA GLN A 94 -3.57 2.66 -7.30
C GLN A 94 -4.18 2.39 -8.67
N VAL A 95 -3.84 1.24 -9.27
CA VAL A 95 -4.57 0.72 -10.43
C VAL A 95 -5.98 0.36 -10.00
N LYS A 96 -6.97 1.04 -10.56
CA LYS A 96 -8.38 0.98 -10.13
C LYS A 96 -8.99 -0.42 -10.26
N LYS A 97 -8.56 -1.15 -11.29
CA LYS A 97 -9.03 -2.49 -11.63
C LYS A 97 -7.95 -3.55 -11.41
N ASP A 98 -7.06 -3.33 -10.44
CA ASP A 98 -5.96 -4.26 -10.15
C ASP A 98 -6.52 -5.63 -9.75
N ILE A 99 -6.33 -6.63 -10.61
CA ILE A 99 -6.84 -7.99 -10.42
C ILE A 99 -6.17 -8.75 -9.26
N LEU A 100 -5.14 -8.18 -8.64
CA LEU A 100 -4.41 -8.78 -7.52
C LEU A 100 -4.82 -8.19 -6.15
N THR A 101 -5.72 -7.22 -6.12
CA THR A 101 -6.15 -6.56 -4.89
C THR A 101 -7.64 -6.23 -4.94
N ASP A 102 -8.20 -5.86 -3.79
CA ASP A 102 -9.49 -5.22 -3.70
C ASP A 102 -9.31 -3.70 -3.71
N ILE A 103 -10.18 -2.99 -4.43
CA ILE A 103 -10.27 -1.53 -4.40
C ILE A 103 -10.55 -1.01 -2.99
N GLN A 104 -11.31 -1.78 -2.18
CA GLN A 104 -11.61 -1.41 -0.82
C GLN A 104 -10.36 -1.36 0.05
N ASN A 105 -9.38 -2.26 -0.17
CA ASN A 105 -8.17 -2.29 0.65
C ASN A 105 -7.38 -0.99 0.56
N VAL A 106 -7.18 -0.44 -0.64
CA VAL A 106 -6.48 0.84 -0.78
C VAL A 106 -7.31 2.02 -0.27
N GLN A 107 -8.64 1.94 -0.37
CA GLN A 107 -9.54 2.96 0.15
C GLN A 107 -9.44 3.02 1.67
N ASP A 108 -9.47 1.86 2.34
CA ASP A 108 -9.29 1.76 3.79
C ASP A 108 -7.91 2.28 4.23
N VAL A 109 -6.84 1.97 3.48
CA VAL A 109 -5.51 2.55 3.74
C VAL A 109 -5.56 4.08 3.65
N PHE A 110 -6.12 4.61 2.56
CA PHE A 110 -6.22 6.05 2.33
C PHE A 110 -7.04 6.75 3.42
N ASP A 111 -8.18 6.17 3.80
CA ASP A 111 -9.08 6.72 4.81
C ASP A 111 -8.42 6.73 6.19
N ASN A 112 -7.64 5.69 6.53
CA ASN A 112 -6.93 5.58 7.80
C ASN A 112 -5.67 6.44 7.93
N LEU A 113 -5.16 7.05 6.84
CA LEU A 113 -4.04 7.99 6.93
C LEU A 113 -4.37 9.14 7.89
N ALA A 114 -3.51 9.38 8.87
CA ALA A 114 -3.67 10.38 9.93
C ALA A 114 -3.21 11.78 9.49
N THR A 115 -3.58 12.18 8.27
CA THR A 115 -3.31 13.49 7.68
C THR A 115 -4.52 13.96 6.88
N ASP A 116 -4.78 15.26 6.91
CA ASP A 116 -5.76 15.94 6.06
C ASP A 116 -5.19 16.27 4.67
N LYS A 117 -3.86 16.32 4.56
CA LYS A 117 -3.12 16.56 3.32
C LYS A 117 -2.93 15.25 2.57
N LYS A 118 -4.03 14.68 2.06
CA LYS A 118 -4.02 13.43 1.30
C LYS A 118 -4.79 13.51 0.00
N GLU A 119 -4.27 12.85 -1.03
CA GLU A 119 -4.92 12.70 -2.34
C GLU A 119 -4.86 11.22 -2.79
N LEU A 120 -5.96 10.70 -3.34
CA LEU A 120 -6.02 9.37 -3.96
C LEU A 120 -6.17 9.53 -5.47
N PHE A 121 -5.31 8.87 -6.22
CA PHE A 121 -5.32 8.88 -7.67
C PHE A 121 -5.47 7.46 -8.23
N TRP A 122 -6.43 7.30 -9.14
CA TRP A 122 -6.73 6.04 -9.80
C TRP A 122 -6.06 5.96 -11.17
N ILE A 123 -5.23 4.94 -11.37
CA ILE A 123 -4.68 4.57 -12.67
C ILE A 123 -5.74 3.70 -13.37
N GLU A 124 -6.28 4.16 -14.48
CA GLU A 124 -7.46 3.55 -15.14
C GLU A 124 -7.15 2.83 -16.47
N ASP A 125 -5.94 3.02 -17.02
CA ASP A 125 -5.53 2.51 -18.34
C ASP A 125 -5.06 1.04 -18.32
N THR A 126 -5.09 0.39 -17.15
CA THR A 126 -4.65 -0.99 -16.97
C THR A 126 -5.40 -1.69 -15.85
N GLU A 127 -5.33 -3.02 -15.86
CA GLU A 127 -5.78 -3.91 -14.78
C GLU A 127 -4.59 -4.64 -14.14
N ILE A 128 -3.37 -4.42 -14.66
CA ILE A 128 -2.16 -5.13 -14.27
C ILE A 128 -1.38 -4.28 -13.27
N ARG A 129 -1.32 -4.72 -12.01
CA ARG A 129 -0.54 -4.10 -10.92
C ARG A 129 0.87 -3.66 -11.32
N PHE A 130 1.61 -4.51 -12.02
CA PHE A 130 3.00 -4.23 -12.43
C PHE A 130 3.11 -3.12 -13.46
N GLN A 131 2.06 -2.87 -14.26
CA GLN A 131 2.02 -1.67 -15.10
C GLN A 131 1.85 -0.41 -14.24
N GLY A 132 1.09 -0.50 -13.15
CA GLY A 132 1.00 0.55 -12.13
C GLY A 132 2.35 0.95 -11.53
N TYR A 133 3.26 0.00 -11.28
CA TYR A 133 4.62 0.31 -10.79
C TYR A 133 5.42 1.17 -11.77
N ASN A 134 5.18 0.99 -13.06
CA ASN A 134 5.85 1.75 -14.11
C ASN A 134 5.15 3.07 -14.44
N TYR A 135 3.96 3.33 -13.88
CA TYR A 135 3.15 4.51 -14.21
C TYR A 135 3.93 5.80 -13.98
N LEU A 136 4.54 5.97 -12.80
CA LEU A 136 5.30 7.19 -12.46
C LEU A 136 6.58 7.37 -13.29
N GLY A 137 7.11 6.30 -13.90
CA GLY A 137 8.22 6.40 -14.83
C GLY A 137 7.81 6.91 -16.22
N LYS A 138 6.54 6.68 -16.61
CA LYS A 138 5.98 7.14 -17.89
C LYS A 138 5.28 8.49 -17.76
N GLU A 139 4.50 8.65 -16.70
CA GLU A 139 3.67 9.79 -16.36
C GLU A 139 4.04 10.32 -14.96
N PRO A 140 5.18 11.02 -14.81
CA PRO A 140 5.69 11.43 -13.50
C PRO A 140 4.89 12.59 -12.88
N LYS A 141 3.97 13.21 -13.63
CA LYS A 141 3.28 14.44 -13.25
C LYS A 141 2.63 14.36 -11.86
N GLN A 142 1.92 13.27 -11.57
CA GLN A 142 1.25 13.10 -10.27
C GLN A 142 2.21 13.13 -9.08
N MET A 143 3.41 12.57 -9.25
CA MET A 143 4.46 12.54 -8.23
C MET A 143 5.19 13.88 -8.13
N LEU A 144 5.60 14.45 -9.27
CA LEU A 144 6.34 15.70 -9.31
C LEU A 144 5.49 16.87 -8.79
N ASP A 145 4.22 16.94 -9.18
CA ASP A 145 3.30 17.96 -8.67
C ASP A 145 3.12 17.84 -7.14
N TRP A 146 3.04 16.62 -6.62
CA TRP A 146 2.87 16.40 -5.18
C TRP A 146 4.10 16.84 -4.39
N PHE A 147 5.30 16.48 -4.85
CA PHE A 147 6.54 16.90 -4.20
C PHE A 147 6.85 18.38 -4.41
N ALA A 148 6.39 19.02 -5.49
CA ALA A 148 6.52 20.46 -5.66
C ALA A 148 5.56 21.27 -4.78
N LYS A 149 4.45 20.65 -4.33
CA LYS A 149 3.41 21.30 -3.51
C LYS A 149 3.77 21.39 -2.03
N PHE A 150 4.63 20.52 -1.51
CA PHE A 150 4.95 20.37 -0.08
C PHE A 150 6.45 20.43 0.16
#